data_AF-C9S7F8-F1
#
_entry.id   AF-C9S7F8-F1
#
_cell.length_a   1.000
_cell.length_b   1.000
_cell.length_c   1.000
_cell.angle_alpha   90.00
_cell.angle_beta   90.00
_cell.angle_gamma   90.00
#
_symmetry.space_group_name_H-M   'P 1'
#
loop_
_entity.id
_entity.type
_entity.pdbx_description
1 polymer ?
#
loop_
_entity_poly.entity_id
_entity_poly.type
_entity_poly.pdbx_seq_one_letter_code
_entity_poly.pdbx_strand_id
1 'polypeptide(L)'
;MRPDGSVVPRTRLLPRASKTATAKSMKLARDRVNCVTLWFPQDMAPPTPDRYNEPVAVLANNDKTVVVISLHDFEAKDKTEPLDMVTYPDYVNRSLLSPDGRLLIAILDDPYLYIHRRVEKHDDQTAAGDTNATAYQWEEARKVLLKSQRKGDLSDSRGSFAACFFPLGRVSGRRHAVRAPSSIFRRRDFDRSRRSTRC
;
A
#
# COMPACT_ATOMS: atom_id res chain seq x y z
N MET A 1 -25.06 41.02 16.30
CA MET A 1 -24.70 41.88 15.15
C MET A 1 -23.27 42.33 15.33
N ARG A 2 -22.38 41.98 14.39
CA ARG A 2 -21.17 42.77 14.08
C ARG A 2 -21.55 43.75 12.96
N PRO A 3 -20.80 44.85 12.76
CA PRO A 3 -21.26 45.99 11.97
C PRO A 3 -21.07 45.85 10.45
N ASP A 4 -20.65 44.70 9.94
CA ASP A 4 -20.56 44.43 8.50
C ASP A 4 -21.63 43.39 8.11
N GLY A 5 -22.57 43.77 7.25
CA GLY A 5 -23.70 42.93 6.83
C GLY A 5 -23.36 41.71 5.96
N SER A 6 -22.31 40.96 6.29
CA SER A 6 -21.94 39.73 5.59
C SER A 6 -22.72 38.52 6.14
N VAL A 7 -23.59 37.95 5.30
CA VAL A 7 -24.29 36.69 5.58
C VAL A 7 -23.33 35.53 5.31
N VAL A 8 -22.88 34.86 6.37
CA VAL A 8 -22.10 33.62 6.25
C VAL A 8 -22.98 32.55 5.59
N PRO A 9 -22.57 31.91 4.48
CA PRO A 9 -23.35 30.82 3.91
C PRO A 9 -23.37 29.68 4.93
N ARG A 10 -24.55 29.35 5.45
CA ARG A 10 -24.76 28.11 6.20
C ARG A 10 -24.45 26.95 5.26
N THR A 11 -23.29 26.34 5.44
CA THR A 11 -22.92 25.07 4.82
C THR A 11 -24.01 24.07 5.19
N ARG A 12 -24.87 23.70 4.23
CA ARG A 12 -25.79 22.58 4.39
C ARG A 12 -24.92 21.34 4.55
N LEU A 13 -24.76 20.87 5.78
CA LEU A 13 -24.34 19.49 6.03
C LEU A 13 -25.41 18.61 5.39
N LEU A 14 -25.04 17.95 4.28
CA LEU A 14 -25.89 16.92 3.69
C LEU A 14 -26.22 15.90 4.78
N PRO A 15 -27.49 15.43 4.88
CA PRO A 15 -27.85 14.40 5.82
C PRO A 15 -26.93 13.20 5.58
N ARG A 16 -26.10 12.87 6.57
CA ARG A 16 -25.33 11.63 6.56
C ARG A 16 -26.37 10.52 6.56
N ALA A 17 -26.63 9.94 5.39
CA ALA A 17 -27.46 8.75 5.28
C ALA A 17 -26.87 7.73 6.25
N SER A 18 -27.60 7.46 7.33
CA SER A 18 -27.27 6.44 8.31
C SER A 18 -27.54 5.09 7.66
N LYS A 19 -26.69 4.71 6.69
CA LYS A 19 -26.53 3.33 6.30
C LYS A 19 -25.95 2.65 7.54
N THR A 20 -26.77 1.85 8.21
CA THR A 20 -26.29 0.81 9.11
C THR A 20 -25.37 -0.08 8.28
N ALA A 21 -24.08 0.20 8.30
CA ALA A 21 -23.09 -0.58 7.57
C ALA A 21 -22.97 -1.92 8.29
N THR A 22 -23.67 -2.93 7.81
CA THR A 22 -23.47 -4.31 8.24
C THR A 22 -22.05 -4.70 7.86
N ALA A 23 -21.21 -4.94 8.86
CA ALA A 23 -19.82 -5.32 8.62
C ALA A 23 -19.77 -6.67 7.89
N LYS A 24 -19.27 -6.67 6.64
CA LYS A 24 -18.98 -7.89 5.89
C LYS A 24 -17.61 -8.40 6.33
N SER A 25 -17.52 -9.69 6.62
CA SER A 25 -16.27 -10.37 6.99
C SER A 25 -16.03 -11.55 6.04
N MET A 26 -14.81 -11.66 5.51
CA MET A 26 -14.39 -12.75 4.62
C MET A 26 -12.99 -13.23 5.02
N LYS A 27 -12.76 -14.55 4.98
CA LYS A 27 -11.42 -15.12 5.20
C LYS A 27 -10.62 -15.07 3.89
N LEU A 28 -9.67 -14.13 3.83
CA LEU A 28 -8.85 -13.86 2.63
C LEU A 28 -7.47 -14.51 2.68
N ALA A 29 -7.03 -14.95 3.84
CA ALA A 29 -5.75 -15.61 4.06
C ALA A 29 -5.95 -16.89 4.87
N ARG A 30 -5.07 -17.89 4.65
CA ARG A 30 -5.08 -19.12 5.44
C ARG A 30 -4.70 -18.83 6.88
N ASP A 31 -3.66 -18.02 7.06
CA ASP A 31 -3.05 -17.60 8.31
C ASP A 31 -3.27 -16.11 8.61
N ARG A 32 -2.59 -15.61 9.64
CA ARG A 32 -2.57 -14.19 10.02
C ARG A 32 -2.04 -13.32 8.87
N VAL A 33 -2.62 -12.14 8.72
CA VAL A 33 -2.07 -11.07 7.87
C VAL A 33 -1.23 -10.14 8.74
N ASN A 34 0.03 -9.92 8.37
CA ASN A 34 0.96 -9.04 9.09
C ASN A 34 0.64 -7.57 8.84
N CYS A 35 0.30 -7.21 7.60
CA CYS A 35 -0.06 -5.85 7.23
C CYS A 35 -1.13 -5.83 6.13
N VAL A 36 -2.12 -4.95 6.28
CA VAL A 36 -3.10 -4.61 5.24
C VAL A 36 -2.89 -3.16 4.85
N THR A 37 -2.67 -2.89 3.57
CA THR A 37 -2.69 -1.52 3.03
C THR A 37 -3.73 -1.39 1.93
N LEU A 38 -4.41 -0.24 1.88
CA LEU A 38 -5.39 0.05 0.85
C LEU A 38 -4.77 1.00 -0.17
N TRP A 39 -5.04 0.75 -1.45
CA TRP A 39 -4.65 1.61 -2.54
C TRP A 39 -5.87 1.98 -3.36
N PHE A 40 -5.96 3.25 -3.74
CA PHE A 40 -7.03 3.80 -4.54
C PHE A 40 -6.44 4.43 -5.79
N PRO A 41 -7.01 4.18 -6.98
CA PRO A 41 -6.59 4.85 -8.20
C PRO A 41 -6.77 6.35 -8.06
N GLN A 42 -5.83 7.13 -8.59
CA GLN A 42 -5.93 8.59 -8.58
C GLN A 42 -6.83 9.05 -9.73
N ASP A 43 -7.92 9.74 -9.42
CA ASP A 43 -8.94 10.22 -10.37
C ASP A 43 -8.39 11.04 -11.54
N MET A 44 -7.22 11.67 -11.37
CA MET A 44 -6.66 12.65 -12.30
C MET A 44 -5.77 12.05 -13.39
N ALA A 45 -5.48 10.74 -13.34
CA ALA A 45 -4.59 10.11 -14.31
C ALA A 45 -5.38 9.15 -15.21
N PRO A 46 -5.16 9.12 -16.54
CA PRO A 46 -5.80 8.17 -17.43
C PRO A 46 -5.56 6.73 -16.95
N PRO A 47 -6.55 5.83 -17.10
CA PRO A 47 -6.34 4.41 -16.85
C PRO A 47 -5.19 3.93 -17.74
N THR A 48 -4.19 3.33 -17.12
CA THR A 48 -3.09 2.67 -17.81
C THR A 48 -3.08 1.20 -17.40
N PRO A 49 -2.78 0.28 -18.32
CA PRO A 49 -2.85 -1.15 -18.04
C PRO A 49 -1.76 -1.63 -17.06
N ASP A 50 -0.72 -0.82 -16.86
CA ASP A 50 0.38 -1.03 -15.91
C ASP A 50 0.05 -0.66 -14.45
N ARG A 51 -1.23 -0.45 -14.11
CA ARG A 51 -1.71 -0.23 -12.74
C ARG A 51 -3.16 -0.71 -12.59
N TYR A 52 -3.61 -0.88 -11.35
CA TYR A 52 -5.02 -1.20 -11.09
C TYR A 52 -5.93 -0.03 -11.47
N ASN A 53 -7.08 -0.36 -12.06
CA ASN A 53 -8.14 0.59 -12.42
C ASN A 53 -9.22 0.72 -11.34
N GLU A 54 -9.07 0.00 -10.23
CA GLU A 54 -10.03 -0.08 -9.15
C GLU A 54 -9.33 -0.06 -7.77
N PRO A 55 -10.06 0.26 -6.69
CA PRO A 55 -9.51 0.15 -5.34
C PRO A 55 -9.12 -1.28 -4.98
N VAL A 56 -7.92 -1.44 -4.42
CA VAL A 56 -7.37 -2.75 -4.03
C VAL A 56 -6.86 -2.75 -2.60
N ALA A 57 -6.90 -3.91 -1.96
CA ALA A 57 -6.16 -4.16 -0.73
C ALA A 57 -4.92 -5.02 -1.01
N VAL A 58 -3.81 -4.62 -0.43
CA VAL A 58 -2.54 -5.35 -0.44
C VAL A 58 -2.36 -6.01 0.93
N LEU A 59 -2.32 -7.33 0.91
CA LEU A 59 -2.21 -8.18 2.09
C LEU A 59 -0.79 -8.74 2.15
N ALA A 60 -0.01 -8.30 3.14
CA ALA A 60 1.24 -8.95 3.52
C ALA A 60 0.89 -10.10 4.46
N ASN A 61 0.79 -11.30 3.93
CA ASN A 61 0.43 -12.48 4.71
C ASN A 61 1.61 -12.87 5.61
N ASN A 62 1.32 -13.52 6.74
CA ASN A 62 2.34 -14.11 7.61
C ASN A 62 2.88 -15.43 7.03
N ASP A 63 3.08 -15.43 5.74
CA ASP A 63 3.78 -16.42 4.94
C ASP A 63 4.77 -15.66 4.05
N LYS A 64 5.24 -16.30 2.98
CA LYS A 64 6.18 -15.69 2.03
C LYS A 64 5.46 -14.97 0.90
N THR A 65 4.20 -14.54 1.08
CA THR A 65 3.38 -13.99 0.00
C THR A 65 2.83 -12.61 0.30
N VAL A 66 2.72 -11.82 -0.76
CA VAL A 66 1.87 -10.64 -0.83
C VAL A 66 0.74 -10.93 -1.79
N VAL A 67 -0.49 -10.71 -1.35
CA VAL A 67 -1.70 -10.90 -2.16
C VAL A 67 -2.37 -9.56 -2.39
N VAL A 68 -2.79 -9.30 -3.63
CA VAL A 68 -3.61 -8.13 -3.98
C VAL A 68 -5.02 -8.60 -4.30
N ILE A 69 -6.01 -7.95 -3.70
CA ILE A 69 -7.44 -8.26 -3.92
C ILE A 69 -8.22 -7.02 -4.32
N SER A 70 -9.26 -7.21 -5.13
CA SER A 70 -10.21 -6.17 -5.48
C SER A 70 -11.14 -5.86 -4.30
N LEU A 71 -11.27 -4.58 -3.96
CA LEU A 71 -12.26 -4.15 -2.97
C LEU A 71 -13.68 -4.17 -3.53
N HIS A 72 -13.86 -4.00 -4.85
CA HIS A 72 -15.18 -4.17 -5.48
C HIS A 72 -15.65 -5.62 -5.38
N ASP A 73 -14.80 -6.58 -5.70
CA ASP A 73 -15.15 -8.00 -5.55
C ASP A 73 -15.37 -8.39 -4.09
N PHE A 74 -14.57 -7.83 -3.17
CA PHE A 74 -14.79 -8.03 -1.74
C PHE A 74 -16.18 -7.58 -1.29
N GLU A 75 -16.71 -6.48 -1.84
CA GLU A 75 -18.06 -6.01 -1.53
C GLU A 75 -19.14 -6.84 -2.25
N ALA A 76 -18.95 -7.12 -3.55
CA ALA A 76 -19.98 -7.69 -4.42
C ALA A 76 -20.11 -9.22 -4.34
N LYS A 77 -19.03 -9.95 -4.06
CA LYS A 77 -18.99 -11.43 -4.17
C LYS A 77 -18.85 -12.10 -2.79
N ASP A 78 -19.32 -13.34 -2.66
CA ASP A 78 -19.14 -14.14 -1.43
C ASP A 78 -17.72 -14.69 -1.26
N LYS A 79 -16.96 -14.73 -2.36
CA LYS A 79 -15.55 -15.10 -2.40
C LYS A 79 -14.82 -14.14 -3.34
N THR A 80 -13.63 -13.73 -2.94
CA THR A 80 -12.75 -12.87 -3.73
C THR A 80 -11.49 -13.65 -4.07
N GLU A 81 -11.26 -13.84 -5.37
CA GLU A 81 -10.00 -14.41 -5.85
C GLU A 81 -8.91 -13.33 -5.86
N PRO A 82 -7.64 -13.70 -5.61
CA PRO A 82 -6.51 -12.79 -5.76
C PRO A 82 -6.44 -12.20 -7.17
N LEU A 83 -6.26 -10.88 -7.27
CA LEU A 83 -5.87 -10.23 -8.52
C LEU A 83 -4.42 -10.57 -8.89
N ASP A 84 -3.54 -10.59 -7.88
CA ASP A 84 -2.13 -10.89 -8.03
C ASP A 84 -1.60 -11.55 -6.74
N MET A 85 -0.58 -12.39 -6.90
CA MET A 85 0.18 -12.98 -5.79
C MET A 85 1.68 -12.90 -6.09
N VAL A 86 2.45 -12.35 -5.14
CA VAL A 86 3.90 -12.22 -5.24
C VAL A 86 4.55 -13.01 -4.12
N THR A 87 5.49 -13.89 -4.47
CA THR A 87 6.20 -14.78 -3.53
C THR A 87 7.61 -14.25 -3.25
N TYR A 88 8.03 -14.35 -2.00
CA TYR A 88 9.28 -13.81 -1.47
C TYR A 88 10.14 -14.93 -0.86
N PRO A 89 11.45 -14.69 -0.61
CA PRO A 89 12.31 -15.71 -0.01
C PRO A 89 12.10 -15.88 1.50
N ASP A 90 11.51 -14.90 2.18
CA ASP A 90 11.31 -14.86 3.63
C ASP A 90 9.93 -14.28 3.99
N TYR A 91 9.54 -14.35 5.27
CA TYR A 91 8.26 -13.87 5.76
C TYR A 91 8.08 -12.37 5.54
N VAL A 92 6.90 -11.97 5.05
CA VAL A 92 6.63 -10.58 4.70
C VAL A 92 6.05 -9.82 5.91
N ASN A 93 6.74 -8.79 6.35
CA ASN A 93 6.27 -7.93 7.44
C ASN A 93 5.35 -6.82 6.95
N ARG A 94 5.68 -6.23 5.80
CA ARG A 94 4.95 -5.07 5.27
C ARG A 94 5.03 -4.98 3.77
N SER A 95 3.92 -4.60 3.14
CA SER A 95 3.84 -4.34 1.71
C SER A 95 2.92 -3.16 1.40
N LEU A 96 3.24 -2.39 0.35
CA LEU A 96 2.45 -1.25 -0.10
C LEU A 96 2.73 -0.89 -1.56
N LEU A 97 1.69 -0.37 -2.22
CA LEU A 97 1.78 0.21 -3.56
C LEU A 97 2.23 1.67 -3.51
N SER A 98 2.92 2.10 -4.56
CA SER A 98 3.21 3.51 -4.79
C SER A 98 1.92 4.29 -5.07
N PRO A 99 1.89 5.61 -4.82
CA PRO A 99 0.70 6.42 -5.06
C PRO A 99 0.21 6.37 -6.51
N ASP A 100 1.10 6.15 -7.49
CA ASP A 100 0.78 5.96 -8.91
C ASP A 100 0.40 4.51 -9.28
N GLY A 101 0.52 3.56 -8.35
CA GLY A 101 0.15 2.15 -8.52
C GLY A 101 1.16 1.31 -9.30
N ARG A 102 2.28 1.87 -9.72
CA ARG A 102 3.26 1.22 -10.63
C ARG A 102 4.34 0.42 -9.92
N LEU A 103 4.59 0.73 -8.65
CA LEU A 103 5.59 0.06 -7.83
C LEU A 103 4.91 -0.62 -6.66
N LEU A 104 5.36 -1.84 -6.38
CA LEU A 104 5.03 -2.56 -5.16
C LEU A 104 6.32 -2.71 -4.36
N ILE A 105 6.30 -2.36 -3.08
CA ILE A 105 7.44 -2.62 -2.19
C ILE A 105 7.06 -3.61 -1.11
N ALA A 106 8.01 -4.45 -0.73
CA ALA A 106 7.88 -5.37 0.39
C ALA A 106 9.10 -5.31 1.30
N ILE A 107 8.86 -5.46 2.59
CA ILE A 107 9.87 -5.58 3.63
C ILE A 107 9.61 -6.89 4.36
N LEU A 108 10.66 -7.69 4.45
CA LEU A 108 10.63 -9.05 4.99
C LEU A 108 11.30 -9.08 6.36
N ASP A 109 11.44 -10.28 6.94
CA ASP A 109 12.34 -10.54 8.06
C ASP A 109 13.82 -10.51 7.66
N ASP A 110 14.12 -10.68 6.37
CA ASP A 110 15.46 -10.48 5.82
C ASP A 110 15.84 -8.98 5.81
N PRO A 111 17.13 -8.62 5.76
CA PRO A 111 17.56 -7.23 5.92
C PRO A 111 17.37 -6.39 4.64
N TYR A 112 16.39 -6.70 3.79
CA TYR A 112 16.22 -6.06 2.51
C TYR A 112 14.81 -5.51 2.27
N LEU A 113 14.78 -4.44 1.47
CA LEU A 113 13.57 -3.90 0.87
C LEU A 113 13.54 -4.32 -0.59
N TYR A 114 12.45 -4.95 -0.98
CA TYR A 114 12.19 -5.40 -2.33
C TYR A 114 11.33 -4.36 -3.05
N ILE A 115 11.69 -4.04 -4.29
CA ILE A 115 10.96 -3.14 -5.18
C ILE A 115 10.58 -3.92 -6.41
N HIS A 116 9.29 -4.02 -6.67
CA HIS A 116 8.72 -4.64 -7.84
C HIS A 116 8.11 -3.58 -8.75
N ARG A 117 8.15 -3.84 -10.05
CA ARG A 117 7.45 -3.07 -11.09
C ARG A 117 6.39 -3.95 -11.73
N ARG A 118 5.27 -3.35 -12.13
CA ARG A 118 4.26 -4.05 -12.92
C ARG A 118 4.70 -4.05 -14.39
N VAL A 119 4.81 -5.23 -15.00
CA VAL A 119 5.26 -5.41 -16.38
C VAL A 119 4.28 -6.28 -17.14
N GLU A 120 4.20 -6.07 -18.45
CA GLU A 120 3.43 -6.92 -19.35
C GLU A 120 4.03 -8.34 -19.39
N LYS A 121 3.17 -9.35 -19.38
CA LYS A 121 3.59 -10.75 -19.48
C LYS A 121 3.95 -11.04 -20.94
N HIS A 122 5.22 -11.30 -21.22
CA HIS A 122 5.64 -11.75 -22.55
C HIS A 122 5.21 -13.21 -22.75
N ASP A 123 4.53 -13.49 -23.87
CA ASP A 123 3.83 -14.75 -24.18
C ASP A 123 4.72 -16.00 -24.38
N ASP A 124 6.04 -15.92 -24.16
CA ASP A 124 6.96 -17.05 -24.35
C ASP A 124 6.75 -18.22 -23.36
N GLN A 125 5.78 -18.09 -22.44
CA GLN A 125 5.33 -19.13 -21.52
C GLN A 125 3.81 -19.37 -21.63
N THR A 126 3.27 -19.41 -22.85
CA THR A 126 1.94 -19.99 -23.08
C THR A 126 2.03 -21.52 -23.03
N ALA A 127 2.09 -22.07 -21.82
CA ALA A 127 1.43 -23.35 -21.60
C ALA A 127 -0.08 -23.08 -21.66
N ALA A 128 -0.75 -23.76 -22.59
CA ALA A 128 -2.16 -23.61 -22.91
C ALA A 128 -3.06 -23.60 -21.66
N GLY A 129 -3.97 -22.62 -21.54
CA GLY A 129 -5.20 -22.82 -20.79
C GLY A 129 -5.80 -21.64 -20.03
N ASP A 130 -5.06 -20.60 -19.64
CA ASP A 130 -5.61 -19.56 -18.76
C ASP A 130 -6.08 -18.32 -19.54
N THR A 131 -7.33 -18.34 -19.98
CA THR A 131 -8.04 -17.21 -20.61
C THR A 131 -8.34 -16.04 -19.65
N ASN A 132 -7.95 -16.15 -18.38
CA ASN A 132 -8.15 -15.14 -17.34
C ASN A 132 -6.85 -14.61 -16.72
N ALA A 133 -5.67 -15.00 -17.24
CA ALA A 133 -4.41 -14.49 -16.70
C ALA A 133 -4.32 -12.97 -16.97
N THR A 134 -4.12 -12.18 -15.92
CA THR A 134 -3.85 -10.75 -16.05
C THR A 134 -2.67 -10.56 -17.00
N ALA A 135 -2.82 -9.71 -18.02
CA ALA A 135 -1.76 -9.41 -18.99
C ALA A 135 -0.50 -8.77 -18.36
N TYR A 136 -0.54 -8.52 -17.04
CA TYR A 136 0.51 -7.88 -16.27
C TYR A 136 0.84 -8.73 -15.04
N GLN A 137 2.12 -8.71 -14.67
CA GLN A 137 2.67 -9.36 -13.49
C GLN A 137 3.64 -8.44 -12.76
N TRP A 138 3.92 -8.77 -11.51
CA TRP A 138 4.94 -8.08 -10.71
C TRP A 138 6.30 -8.73 -10.92
N GLU A 139 7.29 -7.94 -11.32
CA GLU A 139 8.68 -8.37 -11.50
C GLU A 139 9.59 -7.64 -10.51
N GLU A 140 10.50 -8.36 -9.86
CA GLU A 140 11.51 -7.75 -8.97
C GLU A 140 12.41 -6.82 -9.78
N ALA A 141 12.31 -5.52 -9.53
CA ALA A 141 13.12 -4.50 -10.19
C ALA A 141 14.43 -4.24 -9.44
N ARG A 142 14.38 -4.27 -8.10
CA ARG A 142 15.52 -3.92 -7.25
C ARG A 142 15.36 -4.44 -5.84
N LYS A 143 16.48 -4.86 -5.26
CA LYS A 143 16.64 -5.17 -3.83
C LYS A 143 17.56 -4.15 -3.15
N VAL A 144 17.18 -3.64 -1.97
CA VAL A 144 17.91 -2.60 -1.23
C VAL A 144 18.21 -3.06 0.19
N LEU A 145 19.50 -3.15 0.55
CA LEU A 145 19.92 -3.51 1.92
C LEU A 145 19.53 -2.41 2.93
N LEU A 146 18.78 -2.79 3.96
CA LEU A 146 18.39 -1.93 5.07
C LEU A 146 19.52 -1.88 6.09
N LYS A 147 20.33 -0.82 6.01
CA LYS A 147 21.61 -0.65 6.75
C LYS A 147 21.55 -0.74 8.28
N SER A 148 20.37 -0.70 8.89
CA SER A 148 20.22 -0.80 10.35
C SER A 148 20.05 -2.22 10.86
N GLN A 149 19.76 -3.20 10.01
CA GLN A 149 19.61 -4.58 10.45
C GLN A 149 20.99 -5.20 10.69
N ARG A 150 21.47 -5.13 11.94
CA ARG A 150 22.68 -5.82 12.37
C ARG A 150 22.31 -7.18 12.94
N LYS A 151 23.06 -8.22 12.57
CA LYS A 151 22.84 -9.60 13.05
C LYS A 151 22.79 -9.72 14.59
N GLY A 152 23.47 -8.83 15.31
CA GLY A 152 23.51 -8.75 16.78
C GLY A 152 22.61 -7.68 17.41
N ASP A 153 21.68 -7.07 16.67
CA ASP A 153 20.70 -6.17 17.27
C ASP A 153 19.73 -6.99 18.14
N LEU A 154 19.68 -6.66 19.42
CA LEU A 154 18.81 -7.26 20.44
C LEU A 154 17.73 -6.28 20.92
N SER A 155 17.60 -5.12 20.28
CA SER A 155 16.59 -4.14 20.66
C SER A 155 15.18 -4.63 20.33
N ASP A 156 14.20 -4.25 21.16
CA ASP A 156 12.76 -4.54 20.93
C ASP A 156 12.21 -3.95 19.61
N SER A 157 12.99 -3.09 18.93
CA SER A 157 12.63 -2.48 17.65
C SER A 157 13.24 -3.21 16.44
N ARG A 158 13.95 -4.32 16.67
CA ARG A 158 14.42 -5.19 15.59
C ARG A 158 13.22 -5.64 14.76
N GLY A 159 13.33 -5.48 13.44
CA GLY A 159 12.24 -5.82 12.50
C GLY A 159 11.08 -4.82 12.42
N SER A 160 11.08 -3.71 13.17
CA SER A 160 10.03 -2.69 13.04
C SER A 160 10.31 -1.78 11.83
N PHE A 161 9.64 -2.06 10.71
CA PHE A 161 9.81 -1.28 9.48
C PHE A 161 8.58 -0.46 9.09
N ALA A 162 8.78 0.85 9.03
CA ALA A 162 7.86 1.74 8.34
C ALA A 162 8.42 1.92 6.94
N ALA A 163 7.54 2.03 5.97
CA ALA A 163 7.91 2.57 4.67
C ALA A 163 6.79 3.48 4.17
N CYS A 164 7.18 4.56 3.53
CA CYS A 164 6.23 5.39 2.81
C CYS A 164 6.86 5.83 1.49
N PHE A 165 5.99 5.96 0.50
CA PHE A 165 6.33 6.71 -0.68
C PHE A 165 6.16 8.19 -0.38
N PHE A 166 7.05 9.00 -0.92
CA PHE A 166 6.93 10.45 -0.91
C PHE A 166 7.18 11.01 -2.32
N PRO A 167 6.53 12.11 -2.69
CA PRO A 167 6.77 12.75 -3.97
C PRO A 167 8.17 13.37 -3.98
N LEU A 168 8.99 13.04 -4.98
CA LEU A 168 10.16 13.87 -5.31
C LEU A 168 9.67 15.01 -6.20
N GLY A 169 9.91 16.25 -5.77
CA GLY A 169 9.46 17.43 -6.50
C GLY A 169 10.04 17.49 -7.90
N ARG A 170 9.21 17.23 -8.92
CA ARG A 170 9.26 17.87 -10.24
C ARG A 170 7.89 17.73 -10.91
N VAL A 171 7.24 18.88 -11.09
CA VAL A 171 6.03 19.04 -11.89
C VAL A 171 6.39 18.61 -13.32
N SER A 172 5.57 17.75 -13.92
CA SER A 172 5.71 17.11 -15.26
C SER A 172 6.41 15.72 -15.36
N GLY A 173 6.64 14.99 -14.26
CA GLY A 173 7.09 13.59 -14.35
C GLY A 173 7.40 12.97 -12.99
N ARG A 174 6.37 12.78 -12.16
CA ARG A 174 6.52 12.43 -10.73
C ARG A 174 7.31 11.13 -10.57
N ARG A 175 8.55 11.24 -10.08
CA ARG A 175 9.29 10.12 -9.52
C ARG A 175 8.91 9.98 -8.05
N HIS A 176 8.48 8.79 -7.63
CA HIS A 176 8.27 8.49 -6.23
C HIS A 176 9.58 7.97 -5.63
N ALA A 177 9.93 8.46 -4.45
CA ALA A 177 10.98 7.86 -3.64
C ALA A 177 10.35 7.07 -2.50
N VAL A 178 11.02 5.99 -2.13
CA VAL A 178 10.66 5.15 -0.98
C VAL A 178 11.58 5.51 0.16
N ARG A 179 11.00 5.85 1.32
CA ARG A 179 11.76 5.95 2.57
C ARG A 179 11.34 4.81 3.47
N ALA A 180 12.27 3.91 3.75
CA ALA A 180 12.20 3.02 4.89
C ALA A 180 13.16 3.58 5.96
N PRO A 181 12.69 4.20 7.05
CA PRO A 181 13.56 4.56 8.15
C PRO A 181 14.34 3.34 8.65
N SER A 182 15.66 3.54 8.80
CA SER A 182 16.57 2.59 9.44
C SER A 182 16.27 2.41 10.94
N SER A 183 15.43 3.25 11.54
CA SER A 183 14.89 3.06 12.89
C SER A 183 13.52 3.72 12.92
N ILE A 184 12.45 2.95 13.20
CA ILE A 184 11.15 3.58 13.41
C ILE A 184 11.22 4.46 14.66
N PHE A 185 10.87 5.73 14.45
CA PHE A 185 10.59 6.74 15.47
C PHE A 185 9.52 6.24 16.45
N ARG A 186 9.77 6.46 17.75
CA ARG A 186 8.87 6.02 18.82
C ARG A 186 7.55 6.79 18.76
N ARG A 187 6.47 6.13 19.18
CA ARG A 187 5.18 6.76 19.49
C ARG A 187 5.26 7.89 20.54
N ARG A 188 6.39 8.05 21.25
CA ARG A 188 6.66 9.16 22.18
C ARG A 188 7.25 10.42 21.54
N ASP A 189 7.76 10.34 20.30
CA ASP A 189 8.42 11.49 19.67
C ASP A 189 7.44 12.40 18.90
N PHE A 190 6.21 11.93 18.64
CA PHE A 190 5.15 12.75 18.05
C PHE A 190 4.65 13.84 19.01
N ASP A 191 4.80 13.65 20.33
CA ASP A 191 4.34 14.62 21.33
C ASP A 191 5.38 15.74 21.59
N ARG A 192 6.64 15.54 21.19
CA ARG A 192 7.69 16.58 21.29
C ARG A 192 7.73 17.55 20.11
N SER A 193 7.26 17.16 18.92
CA SER A 193 7.29 18.06 17.76
C SER A 193 6.15 19.10 17.75
N ARG A 194 5.13 18.96 18.61
CA ARG A 194 4.07 19.96 18.77
C ARG A 194 4.38 21.10 19.75
N ARG A 195 5.53 21.08 20.43
CA ARG A 195 5.92 22.16 21.38
C ARG A 195 7.02 23.11 20.87
N SER A 196 7.48 22.96 19.63
CA SER A 196 8.59 23.78 19.09
C SER A 196 8.21 24.59 17.85
N THR A 197 7.06 25.26 17.88
CA THR A 197 6.70 26.36 16.95
C THR A 197 5.93 27.47 17.69
N ARG A 198 6.51 27.95 18.79
CA ARG A 198 6.27 29.30 19.31
C ARG A 198 7.59 29.86 19.86
N CYS A 199 8.30 30.56 18.99
CA CYS A 199 9.07 31.76 19.28
C CYS A 199 8.91 32.66 18.05
#